data_AF-A0AAU7AES6-F1
#
_entry.id   AF-A0AAU7AES6-F1
#
_cell.length_a   1.000
_cell.length_b   1.000
_cell.length_c   1.000
_cell.angle_alpha   90.00
_cell.angle_beta   90.00
_cell.angle_gamma   90.00
#
_symmetry.space_group_name_H-M   'P 1'
#
loop_
_entity.id
_entity.type
_entity.pdbx_description
1 polymer ?
#
loop_
_entity_poly.entity_id
_entity_poly.type
_entity_poly.pdbx_seq_one_letter_code
_entity_poly.pdbx_strand_id
1 'polypeptide(L)'
;MDLPIFALTGLQSLKFGDCVRLPNGIEIGYEAYVDFSRPYLRPVTVLRTPSGAVIGQEVSPIHITDKAAFGSAWVDYDNPKSDFKFIWTAGTGVAKKTEDPELYLRLSQDLGETYYGAQKDRNTNTLWLFNRLLKEDQFQSDQCSTSLWAW
;
A
#
# COMPACT_ATOMS: atom_id res chain seq x y z
N MET A 1 -15.62 -14.76 -31.24
CA MET A 1 -15.48 -13.30 -31.16
C MET A 1 -14.36 -13.04 -30.18
N ASP A 2 -13.14 -13.05 -30.72
CA ASP A 2 -11.92 -12.89 -29.94
C ASP A 2 -11.82 -11.44 -29.49
N LEU A 3 -11.91 -11.21 -28.18
CA LEU A 3 -11.58 -9.92 -27.59
C LEU A 3 -10.11 -9.64 -27.94
N PRO A 4 -9.82 -8.56 -28.69
CA PRO A 4 -8.45 -8.27 -29.11
C PRO A 4 -7.60 -8.06 -27.85
N ILE A 5 -6.37 -8.58 -27.88
CA ILE A 5 -5.39 -8.50 -26.78
C ILE A 5 -5.15 -7.04 -26.32
N PHE A 6 -5.42 -6.06 -27.20
CA PHE A 6 -5.42 -4.62 -26.90
C PHE A 6 -6.54 -4.14 -25.96
N ALA A 7 -7.68 -4.84 -25.89
CA ALA A 7 -8.77 -4.52 -24.96
C ALA A 7 -8.45 -4.97 -23.52
N LEU A 8 -7.69 -6.06 -23.37
CA LEU A 8 -7.21 -6.54 -22.06
C LEU A 8 -6.13 -5.63 -21.46
N THR A 9 -5.25 -5.08 -22.30
CA THR A 9 -4.24 -4.11 -21.86
C THR A 9 -4.86 -2.77 -21.44
N GLY A 10 -5.93 -2.30 -22.09
CA GLY A 10 -6.67 -1.11 -21.67
C GLY A 10 -7.42 -1.25 -20.34
N LEU A 11 -8.07 -2.39 -20.10
CA LEU A 11 -8.76 -2.68 -18.83
C LEU A 11 -7.81 -2.93 -17.65
N GLN A 12 -6.63 -3.52 -17.93
CA GLN A 12 -5.56 -3.62 -16.94
C GLN A 12 -4.97 -2.22 -16.65
N SER A 13 -4.72 -1.40 -17.68
CA SER A 13 -4.24 -0.01 -17.53
C SER A 13 -5.14 0.87 -16.68
N LEU A 14 -6.47 0.65 -16.69
CA LEU A 14 -7.41 1.41 -15.85
C LEU A 14 -7.26 1.08 -14.36
N LYS A 15 -7.09 -0.20 -14.01
CA LYS A 15 -6.88 -0.60 -12.61
C LYS A 15 -5.52 -0.15 -12.06
N PHE A 16 -4.49 -0.07 -12.90
CA PHE A 16 -3.17 0.39 -12.48
C PHE A 16 -3.00 1.92 -12.51
N GLY A 17 -3.96 2.66 -13.09
CA GLY A 17 -3.94 4.12 -13.15
C GLY A 17 -4.49 4.79 -11.89
N ASP A 18 -5.53 4.21 -11.29
CA ASP A 18 -6.16 4.78 -10.09
C ASP A 18 -5.26 4.63 -8.87
N CYS A 19 -4.99 5.74 -8.21
CA CYS A 19 -4.23 5.73 -6.99
C CYS A 19 -4.72 6.75 -5.97
N VAL A 20 -4.38 6.49 -4.72
CA VAL A 20 -4.72 7.33 -3.58
C VAL A 20 -3.44 7.90 -2.99
N ARG A 21 -3.36 9.21 -2.88
CA ARG A 21 -2.25 9.91 -2.23
C ARG A 21 -2.72 10.62 -0.98
N LEU A 22 -2.08 10.30 0.13
CA LEU A 22 -2.43 10.86 1.44
C LEU A 22 -1.58 12.10 1.76
N PRO A 23 -2.06 13.01 2.63
CA PRO A 23 -1.34 14.24 2.98
C PRO A 23 0.04 14.01 3.60
N ASN A 24 0.23 12.89 4.29
CA ASN A 24 1.52 12.49 4.85
C ASN A 24 2.52 11.99 3.78
N GLY A 25 2.10 11.88 2.52
CA GLY A 25 2.91 11.48 1.38
C GLY A 25 2.83 10.00 0.99
N ILE A 26 2.18 9.16 1.81
CA ILE A 26 1.97 7.74 1.47
C ILE A 26 1.02 7.61 0.28
N GLU A 27 1.29 6.60 -0.53
CA GLU A 27 0.45 6.24 -1.66
C GLU A 27 -0.14 4.84 -1.47
N ILE A 28 -1.37 4.64 -1.91
CA ILE A 28 -2.01 3.33 -2.03
C ILE A 28 -2.46 3.16 -3.47
N GLY A 29 -2.11 2.03 -4.08
CA GLY A 29 -2.51 1.73 -5.46
C GLY A 29 -2.18 0.29 -5.84
N TYR A 30 -2.50 -0.11 -7.06
CA TYR A 30 -2.21 -1.47 -7.53
C TYR A 30 -0.78 -1.66 -8.00
N GLU A 31 -0.19 -2.80 -7.67
CA GLU A 31 1.07 -3.31 -8.21
C GLU A 31 0.79 -4.63 -8.94
N ALA A 32 1.48 -4.88 -10.05
CA ALA A 32 1.33 -6.12 -10.80
C ALA A 32 2.39 -7.12 -10.37
N TYR A 33 1.97 -8.25 -9.79
CA TYR A 33 2.88 -9.36 -9.45
C TYR A 33 2.73 -10.50 -10.45
N VAL A 34 3.87 -11.13 -10.78
CA VAL A 34 3.89 -12.32 -11.64
C VAL A 34 3.34 -13.51 -10.85
N ASP A 35 2.30 -14.14 -11.38
CA ASP A 35 1.74 -15.39 -10.85
C ASP A 35 2.10 -16.52 -11.80
N PHE A 36 3.09 -17.35 -11.47
CA PHE A 36 3.51 -18.47 -12.33
C PHE A 36 2.50 -19.62 -12.38
N SER A 37 1.46 -19.61 -11.54
CA SER A 37 0.39 -20.59 -11.58
C SER A 37 -0.70 -20.25 -12.60
N ARG A 38 -0.71 -19.02 -13.14
CA ARG A 38 -1.73 -18.53 -14.08
C ARG A 38 -1.10 -17.70 -15.21
N PRO A 39 -1.69 -17.66 -16.41
CA PRO A 39 -1.08 -16.93 -17.54
C PRO A 39 -1.30 -15.40 -17.48
N TYR A 40 -1.49 -14.80 -16.30
CA TYR A 40 -1.81 -13.38 -16.16
C TYR A 40 -1.19 -12.73 -14.91
N LEU A 41 -0.90 -11.43 -15.00
CA LEU A 41 -0.44 -10.63 -13.87
C LEU A 41 -1.54 -10.51 -12.80
N ARG A 42 -1.16 -10.67 -11.54
CA ARG A 42 -2.05 -10.48 -10.40
C ARG A 42 -1.97 -9.03 -9.91
N PRO A 43 -3.05 -8.24 -9.99
CA PRO A 43 -3.08 -6.92 -9.37
C PRO A 43 -3.24 -7.08 -7.86
N VAL A 44 -2.32 -6.48 -7.09
CA VAL A 44 -2.35 -6.47 -5.63
C VAL A 44 -2.32 -5.02 -5.16
N THR A 45 -3.19 -4.65 -4.21
CA THR A 45 -3.22 -3.30 -3.67
C THR A 45 -2.14 -3.15 -2.60
N VAL A 46 -1.21 -2.22 -2.79
CA VAL A 46 -0.03 -2.08 -1.95
C VAL A 46 0.10 -0.68 -1.37
N LEU A 47 0.78 -0.60 -0.22
CA LEU A 47 1.19 0.64 0.42
C LEU A 47 2.58 1.04 -0.09
N ARG A 48 2.74 2.26 -0.58
CA ARG A 48 4.00 2.80 -1.11
C ARG A 48 4.47 4.00 -0.33
N THR A 49 5.79 4.11 -0.21
CA THR A 49 6.45 5.35 0.20
C THR A 49 6.31 6.42 -0.89
N PRO A 50 6.55 7.71 -0.57
CA PRO A 50 6.59 8.78 -1.57
C PRO A 50 7.64 8.57 -2.69
N SER A 51 8.62 7.69 -2.47
CA SER A 51 9.63 7.32 -3.46
C SER A 51 9.21 6.14 -4.34
N GLY A 52 7.98 5.65 -4.19
CA GLY A 52 7.45 4.49 -4.92
C GLY A 52 7.84 3.13 -4.38
N ALA A 53 8.57 3.05 -3.27
CA ALA A 53 8.97 1.77 -2.71
C ALA A 53 7.76 1.11 -2.03
N VAL A 54 7.48 -0.15 -2.41
CA VAL A 54 6.41 -0.95 -1.80
C VAL A 54 6.84 -1.41 -0.42
N ILE A 55 6.02 -1.14 0.59
CA ILE A 55 6.27 -1.58 1.98
C ILE A 55 5.93 -3.05 2.14
N GLY A 56 4.87 -3.54 1.48
CA GLY A 56 4.48 -4.95 1.45
C GLY A 56 3.41 -5.21 0.40
N GLN A 57 3.25 -6.48 0.01
CA GLN A 57 2.18 -6.91 -0.88
C GLN A 57 0.81 -6.77 -0.23
N GLU A 58 0.71 -6.98 1.08
CA GLU A 58 -0.49 -6.71 1.87
C GLU A 58 -0.08 -6.04 3.18
N VAL A 59 -0.92 -5.13 3.68
CA VAL A 59 -0.76 -4.57 5.02
C VAL A 59 -2.07 -4.74 5.78
N SER A 60 -2.04 -5.50 6.87
CA SER A 60 -3.19 -5.77 7.72
C SER A 60 -2.78 -6.10 9.17
N PRO A 61 -3.26 -5.36 10.19
CA PRO A 61 -4.04 -4.14 10.05
C PRO A 61 -3.18 -3.01 9.46
N ILE A 62 -3.81 -2.09 8.72
CA ILE A 62 -3.21 -0.83 8.27
C ILE A 62 -3.86 0.36 8.99
N HIS A 63 -3.02 1.30 9.42
CA HIS A 63 -3.41 2.59 9.94
C HIS A 63 -2.57 3.70 9.29
N ILE A 64 -3.22 4.81 8.93
CA ILE A 64 -2.54 5.97 8.36
C ILE A 64 -3.02 7.22 9.07
N THR A 65 -2.07 8.05 9.47
CA THR A 65 -2.29 9.31 10.17
C THR A 65 -1.63 10.48 9.44
N ASP A 66 -1.79 11.69 9.96
CA ASP A 66 -1.08 12.89 9.52
C ASP A 66 0.45 12.77 9.60
N LYS A 67 0.98 11.93 10.51
CA LYS A 67 2.44 11.78 10.71
C LYS A 67 3.02 10.46 10.22
N ALA A 68 2.22 9.39 10.17
CA ALA A 68 2.74 8.05 10.01
C ALA A 68 1.82 7.12 9.21
N ALA A 69 2.39 6.03 8.70
CA ALA A 69 1.64 4.85 8.29
C ALA A 69 2.23 3.63 8.99
N PHE A 70 1.41 2.76 9.57
CA PHE A 70 1.87 1.66 10.38
C PHE A 70 0.94 0.46 10.31
N GLY A 71 1.49 -0.71 10.61
CA GLY A 71 0.75 -1.96 10.50
C GLY A 71 1.65 -3.18 10.50
N SER A 72 1.07 -4.31 10.08
CA SER A 72 1.80 -5.53 9.77
C SER A 72 1.80 -5.73 8.25
N ALA A 73 2.97 -5.78 7.65
CA ALA A 73 3.16 -5.99 6.22
C ALA A 73 3.48 -7.46 5.92
N TRP A 74 2.92 -8.00 4.84
CA TRP A 74 3.27 -9.30 4.28
C TRP A 74 4.08 -9.07 3.01
N VAL A 75 5.28 -9.66 2.93
CA VAL A 75 6.15 -9.55 1.74
C VAL A 75 5.62 -10.37 0.57
N ASP A 76 4.95 -11.49 0.86
CA ASP A 76 4.32 -12.37 -0.11
C ASP A 76 2.85 -12.56 0.26
N TYR A 77 1.96 -12.19 -0.66
CA TYR A 77 0.52 -12.34 -0.49
C TYR A 77 0.10 -13.80 -0.28
N ASP A 78 0.78 -14.76 -0.93
CA ASP A 78 0.44 -16.19 -0.85
C ASP A 78 1.12 -16.90 0.32
N ASN A 79 2.13 -16.26 0.93
CA ASN A 79 2.87 -16.78 2.07
C ASN A 79 2.90 -15.77 3.23
N PRO A 80 1.85 -15.74 4.08
CA PRO A 80 1.75 -14.79 5.19
C PRO A 80 2.80 -15.01 6.30
N LYS A 81 3.71 -15.98 6.17
CA LYS A 81 4.78 -16.23 7.15
C LYS A 81 5.87 -15.17 7.13
N SER A 82 6.01 -14.41 6.03
CA SER A 82 6.93 -13.28 5.95
C SER A 82 6.24 -12.00 6.39
N ASP A 83 5.76 -11.97 7.63
CA ASP A 83 5.17 -10.78 8.23
C ASP A 83 6.23 -9.94 8.97
N PHE A 84 6.05 -8.62 8.97
CA PHE A 84 6.79 -7.73 9.86
C PHE A 84 5.95 -6.53 10.27
N LYS A 85 6.16 -6.06 11.50
CA LYS A 85 5.54 -4.83 12.00
C LYS A 85 6.41 -3.64 11.62
N PHE A 86 5.78 -2.59 11.11
CA PHE A 86 6.47 -1.39 10.70
C PHE A 86 5.76 -0.12 11.15
N ILE A 87 6.55 0.94 11.26
CA ILE A 87 6.07 2.33 11.26
C ILE A 87 6.87 3.06 10.19
N TRP A 88 6.17 3.72 9.28
CA TRP A 88 6.74 4.63 8.31
C TRP A 88 6.45 6.07 8.72
N THR A 89 7.45 6.94 8.63
CA THR A 89 7.28 8.40 8.67
C THR A 89 8.09 9.05 7.56
N ALA A 90 7.72 10.27 7.16
CA ALA A 90 8.48 11.02 6.16
C ALA A 90 9.94 11.32 6.59
N GLY A 91 10.18 11.49 7.90
CA GLY A 91 11.51 11.82 8.42
C GLY A 91 12.45 10.63 8.58
N THR A 92 11.92 9.43 8.79
CA THR A 92 12.72 8.23 9.14
C THR A 92 12.65 7.12 8.10
N GLY A 93 11.70 7.17 7.17
CA GLY A 93 11.39 6.02 6.31
C GLY A 93 10.75 4.88 7.11
N VAL A 94 10.88 3.65 6.60
CA VAL A 94 10.28 2.45 7.18
C VAL A 94 11.15 1.92 8.32
N ALA A 95 10.68 2.02 9.56
CA ALA A 95 11.26 1.36 10.73
C ALA A 95 10.56 0.03 10.98
N LYS A 96 11.28 -1.09 10.87
CA LYS A 96 10.74 -2.43 11.17
C LYS A 96 11.07 -2.81 12.61
N LYS A 97 10.08 -3.31 13.35
CA LYS A 97 10.22 -3.65 14.78
C LYS A 97 11.35 -4.65 15.06
N THR A 98 11.60 -5.57 14.14
CA THR A 98 12.61 -6.63 14.29
C THR A 98 14.02 -6.16 13.94
N GLU A 99 14.15 -5.17 13.05
CA GLU A 99 15.44 -4.65 12.58
C GLU A 99 15.93 -3.49 13.46
N ASP A 100 15.01 -2.60 13.87
CA ASP A 100 15.31 -1.45 14.73
C ASP A 100 14.19 -1.24 15.78
N PRO A 101 14.22 -2.01 16.88
CA PRO A 101 13.18 -1.96 17.92
C PRO A 101 13.18 -0.62 18.70
N GLU A 102 14.33 0.03 18.83
CA GLU A 102 14.45 1.30 19.56
C GLU A 102 13.77 2.44 18.79
N LEU A 103 14.07 2.56 17.49
CA LEU A 103 13.42 3.52 16.62
C LEU A 103 11.93 3.24 16.53
N TYR A 104 11.54 1.97 16.36
CA TYR A 104 10.12 1.59 16.32
C TYR A 104 9.39 2.04 17.59
N LEU A 105 9.95 1.77 18.78
CA LEU A 105 9.33 2.15 20.04
C LEU A 105 9.20 3.67 20.16
N ARG A 106 10.26 4.42 19.81
CA ARG A 106 10.22 5.88 19.82
C ARG A 106 9.13 6.44 18.91
N LEU A 107 9.03 5.94 17.67
CA LEU A 107 8.00 6.40 16.73
C LEU A 107 6.58 6.02 17.19
N SER A 108 6.42 4.88 17.87
CA SER A 108 5.11 4.44 18.37
C SER A 108 4.50 5.36 19.44
N GLN A 109 5.31 6.21 20.07
CA GLN A 109 4.86 7.16 21.09
C GLN A 109 4.18 8.41 20.51
N ASP A 110 4.46 8.77 19.25
CA ASP A 110 3.85 9.91 18.55
C ASP A 110 3.53 9.53 17.10
N LEU A 111 2.42 8.81 16.93
CA LEU A 111 1.90 8.43 15.62
C LEU A 111 1.00 9.50 15.01
N GLY A 112 0.71 10.60 15.70
CA GLY A 112 -0.32 11.56 15.31
C GLY A 112 -1.74 11.16 15.75
N GLU A 113 -2.64 12.15 15.70
CA GLU A 113 -4.01 12.02 16.20
C GLU A 113 -5.06 11.97 15.09
N THR A 114 -4.72 12.44 13.89
CA THR A 114 -5.66 12.50 12.77
C THR A 114 -5.51 11.26 11.91
N TYR A 115 -6.54 10.40 11.87
CA TYR A 115 -6.54 9.17 11.07
C TYR A 115 -7.25 9.39 9.73
N TYR A 116 -6.68 8.82 8.67
CA TYR A 116 -7.25 8.91 7.32
C TYR A 116 -7.93 7.59 6.90
N GLY A 117 -9.11 7.71 6.29
CA GLY A 117 -9.88 6.61 5.68
C GLY A 117 -10.53 5.61 6.65
N ALA A 118 -9.90 5.31 7.78
CA ALA A 118 -10.41 4.44 8.83
C ALA A 118 -10.22 5.07 10.22
N GLN A 119 -11.12 4.75 11.15
CA GLN A 119 -10.97 5.13 12.55
C GLN A 119 -9.85 4.34 13.23
N LYS A 120 -9.26 4.90 14.28
CA LYS A 120 -8.15 4.31 15.05
C LYS A 120 -8.35 2.83 15.42
N ASP A 121 -9.53 2.49 15.92
CA ASP A 121 -9.82 1.15 16.44
C ASP A 121 -10.29 0.16 15.37
N ARG A 122 -10.29 0.57 14.10
CA ARG A 122 -10.74 -0.28 12.99
C ARG A 122 -9.54 -0.93 12.30
N ASN A 123 -9.43 -2.24 12.47
CA ASN A 123 -8.51 -3.05 11.68
C ASN A 123 -9.03 -3.16 10.25
N THR A 124 -8.26 -2.61 9.31
CA THR A 124 -8.55 -2.68 7.87
C THR A 124 -7.31 -3.21 7.14
N ASN A 125 -7.49 -3.57 5.87
CA ASN A 125 -6.40 -4.01 5.02
C ASN A 125 -6.21 -3.01 3.86
N THR A 126 -5.16 -3.20 3.07
CA THR A 126 -4.77 -2.20 2.06
C THR A 126 -5.84 -2.04 0.98
N LEU A 127 -6.43 -3.14 0.53
CA LEU A 127 -7.52 -3.14 -0.44
C LEU A 127 -8.78 -2.41 0.08
N TRP A 128 -9.16 -2.63 1.34
CA TRP A 128 -10.32 -1.95 1.93
C TRP A 128 -10.09 -0.45 2.02
N LEU A 129 -8.92 -0.05 2.54
CA LEU A 129 -8.59 1.36 2.75
C LEU A 129 -8.51 2.11 1.41
N PHE A 130 -7.90 1.50 0.40
CA PHE A 130 -7.86 2.01 -0.97
C PHE A 130 -9.25 2.29 -1.52
N ASN A 131 -10.15 1.30 -1.52
CA ASN A 131 -11.51 1.45 -2.03
C ASN A 131 -12.35 2.47 -1.25
N ARG A 132 -12.03 2.70 0.03
CA ARG A 132 -12.68 3.73 0.83
C ARG A 132 -12.20 5.13 0.46
N LEU A 133 -10.89 5.31 0.31
CA LEU A 133 -10.25 6.59 0.00
C LEU A 133 -10.48 7.02 -1.45
N LEU A 134 -10.60 6.07 -2.39
CA LEU A 134 -11.03 6.35 -3.76
C LEU A 134 -12.40 7.02 -3.85
N LYS A 135 -13.23 6.97 -2.81
CA LYS A 135 -14.54 7.67 -2.80
C LYS A 135 -14.44 9.12 -2.34
N GLU A 136 -13.23 9.60 -2.05
CA GLU A 136 -12.97 10.95 -1.59
C GLU A 136 -12.03 11.65 -2.56
N ASP A 137 -12.57 12.57 -3.36
CA ASP A 137 -11.85 13.27 -4.43
C ASP A 137 -10.53 13.92 -3.96
N GLN A 138 -10.47 14.36 -2.69
CA GLN A 138 -9.28 14.96 -2.10
C GLN A 138 -8.05 14.04 -2.05
N PHE A 139 -8.25 12.72 -2.10
CA PHE A 139 -7.15 11.75 -2.05
C PHE A 139 -6.89 11.07 -3.40
N GLN A 140 -7.77 11.23 -4.39
CA GLN A 140 -7.55 10.67 -5.72
C GLN A 140 -6.37 11.38 -6.40
N SER A 141 -5.56 10.61 -7.11
CA SER A 141 -4.47 11.14 -7.91
C SER A 141 -4.26 10.30 -9.17
N ASP A 142 -3.90 10.98 -10.26
CA ASP A 142 -3.54 10.35 -11.54
C ASP A 142 -2.03 10.05 -11.63
N GLN A 143 -1.27 10.39 -10.57
CA GLN A 143 0.19 10.37 -10.55
C GLN A 143 0.70 9.64 -9.30
N CYS A 144 0.60 8.31 -9.29
CA CYS A 144 1.35 7.51 -8.33
C CYS A 144 2.58 6.89 -8.93
N SER A 145 3.55 6.67 -8.06
CA SER A 145 4.76 5.95 -8.41
C SER A 145 4.42 4.47 -8.61
N THR A 146 4.32 4.02 -9.85
CA THR A 146 4.19 2.59 -10.17
C THR A 146 5.57 2.01 -10.48
N SER A 147 5.89 0.87 -9.86
CA SER A 147 6.96 0.03 -10.37
C SER A 147 6.31 -0.94 -11.36
N LEU A 148 6.86 -1.05 -12.57
CA LEU A 148 6.42 -2.08 -13.53
C LEU A 148 7.17 -3.40 -13.30
N TRP A 149 8.15 -3.43 -12.39
CA TRP A 149 9.06 -4.55 -12.18
C TRP A 149 9.47 -4.65 -10.71
N ALA A 150 8.75 -5.46 -9.94
CA ALA A 150 9.21 -5.96 -8.64
C ALA A 150 9.56 -7.46 -8.82
N TRP A 151 10.85 -7.72 -8.97
CA TRP A 151 11.49 -9.05 -8.93
C TRP A 151 11.44 -9.69 -7.55
#